data_AF-A0A7V7DP01-F1
#
_entry.id   AF-A0A7V7DP01-F1
#
_cell.length_a   1.000
_cell.length_b   1.000
_cell.length_c   1.000
_cell.angle_alpha   90.00
_cell.angle_beta   90.00
_cell.angle_gamma   90.00
#
_symmetry.space_group_name_H-M   'P 1'
#
loop_
_entity.id
_entity.type
_entity.pdbx_description
1 polymer ?
#
loop_
_entity_poly.entity_id
_entity_poly.type
_entity_poly.pdbx_seq_one_letter_code
_entity_poly.pdbx_strand_id
1 'polypeptide(L)' 'MKIILGIDTSCDDTSAGVVVDGRKVLSSVVQSQIGIHRPHGGVVPELASREHIKNIMYVVEG' A
#
# COMPACT_ATOMS: atom_id res chain seq x y z
N MET A 1 -16.96 -11.51 15.50
CA MET A 1 -16.65 -10.32 14.70
C MET A 1 -15.15 -10.09 14.79
N LYS A 2 -14.41 -10.33 13.71
CA LYS A 2 -12.97 -10.10 13.61
C LYS A 2 -12.72 -8.86 12.78
N ILE A 3 -11.90 -7.96 13.32
CA ILE A 3 -11.35 -6.82 12.58
C ILE A 3 -9.97 -7.26 12.09
N ILE A 4 -9.72 -7.10 10.78
CA ILE A 4 -8.49 -7.52 10.13
C ILE A 4 -7.87 -6.29 9.47
N LEU A 5 -6.61 -6.02 9.79
CA LEU A 5 -5.76 -5.07 9.07
C LEU A 5 -5.01 -5.85 7.97
N GLY A 6 -5.23 -5.47 6.71
CA GLY A 6 -4.45 -5.92 5.57
C GLY A 6 -3.42 -4.87 5.18
N ILE A 7 -2.23 -5.33 4.79
CA ILE A 7 -1.16 -4.50 4.25
C ILE A 7 -0.75 -5.11 2.91
N ASP A 8 -0.59 -4.28 1.88
CA ASP A 8 -0.08 -4.70 0.57
C ASP A 8 1.12 -3.83 0.17
N THR A 9 2.22 -4.50 -0.15
CA THR A 9 3.51 -3.95 -0.60
C THR A 9 4.13 -4.86 -1.67
N SER A 10 3.29 -5.45 -2.52
CA SER A 10 3.70 -6.48 -3.48
C SER A 10 4.39 -5.95 -4.74
N CYS A 11 4.05 -4.73 -5.19
CA CYS A 11 4.60 -4.14 -6.42
C CYS A 11 4.94 -2.65 -6.25
N ASP A 12 4.13 -1.74 -6.80
CA ASP A 12 4.38 -0.30 -6.86
C ASP A 12 3.36 0.55 -6.09
N ASP A 13 2.54 -0.09 -5.26
CA ASP A 13 1.65 0.59 -4.32
C ASP A 13 1.98 0.16 -2.89
N THR A 14 1.85 1.09 -1.96
CA THR A 14 1.81 0.79 -0.52
C THR A 14 0.38 1.00 -0.06
N SER A 15 -0.25 0.00 0.54
CA SER A 15 -1.66 0.07 0.91
C SER A 15 -1.92 -0.54 2.28
N ALA A 16 -2.90 0.00 2.99
CA ALA A 16 -3.48 -0.62 4.17
C ALA A 16 -5.00 -0.53 4.14
N GLY A 17 -5.67 -1.56 4.64
CA GLY A 17 -7.13 -1.61 4.70
C GLY A 17 -7.62 -2.37 5.91
N VAL A 18 -8.77 -1.96 6.44
CA VAL A 18 -9.41 -2.61 7.59
C VAL A 18 -10.70 -3.26 7.12
N VAL A 19 -10.90 -4.54 7.43
CA VAL A 19 -12.12 -5.28 7.08
C VAL A 19 -12.74 -5.97 8.29
N VAL A 20 -14.06 -6.14 8.27
CA VAL A 20 -14.81 -6.97 9.23
C VAL A 20 -15.13 -8.32 8.60
N ASP A 21 -14.74 -9.37 9.31
CA ASP A 21 -14.98 -10.77 8.95
C ASP A 21 -14.56 -11.11 7.51
N GLY A 22 -13.55 -10.41 6.99
CA GLY A 22 -13.02 -10.60 5.63
C GLY A 22 -13.97 -10.22 4.49
N ARG A 23 -15.10 -9.55 4.80
CA ARG A 23 -16.19 -9.33 3.83
C ARG A 23 -16.58 -7.87 3.67
N LYS A 24 -16.49 -7.07 4.72
CA LYS A 24 -16.88 -5.66 4.70
C LYS A 24 -15.66 -4.77 4.92
N VAL A 25 -15.38 -3.88 3.98
CA VAL A 25 -14.33 -2.86 4.11
C VAL A 25 -14.80 -1.75 5.05
N LEU A 26 -13.95 -1.37 6.00
CA LEU A 26 -14.12 -0.23 6.90
C LEU A 26 -13.21 0.95 6.53
N SER A 27 -11.98 0.67 6.10
CA SER A 27 -11.02 1.66 5.60
C SER A 27 -10.17 1.05 4.49
N SER A 28 -9.70 1.87 3.56
CA SER A 28 -8.78 1.50 2.49
C SER A 28 -7.98 2.73 2.06
N VAL A 29 -6.68 2.72 2.35
CA VAL A 29 -5.74 3.78 1.98
C VAL A 29 -4.68 3.20 1.06
N VAL A 30 -4.42 3.88 -0.05
CA VAL A 30 -3.49 3.46 -1.10
C VAL A 30 -2.57 4.64 -1.42
N GLN A 31 -1.28 4.38 -1.49
CA GLN A 31 -0.28 5.33 -1.96
C GLN A 31 0.47 4.75 -3.15
N SER A 32 0.33 5.40 -4.30
CA SER A 32 0.86 4.89 -5.57
C SER A 32 2.21 5.48 -5.95
N GLN A 33 3.09 4.63 -6.49
CA GLN A 33 4.45 4.98 -6.90
C GLN A 33 4.58 5.18 -8.42
N ILE A 34 3.48 5.22 -9.18
CA ILE A 34 3.50 5.44 -10.64
C ILE A 34 4.37 6.65 -11.01
N GLY A 35 4.30 7.73 -10.23
CA GLY A 35 5.07 8.96 -10.47
C GLY A 35 6.59 8.76 -10.46
N ILE A 36 7.12 7.93 -9.55
CA ILE A 36 8.56 7.67 -9.44
C ILE A 36 9.04 6.62 -10.44
N HIS A 37 8.18 5.67 -10.85
CA HIS A 37 8.53 4.64 -11.83
C HIS A 37 8.38 5.10 -13.29
N ARG A 38 7.54 6.11 -13.56
CA ARG A 38 7.25 6.63 -14.91
C ARG A 38 8.50 6.96 -15.75
N PRO A 39 9.56 7.62 -15.21
CA PRO A 39 10.77 7.92 -15.98
C PRO A 39 11.55 6.67 -16.42
N HIS A 40 11.35 5.53 -15.75
CA HIS A 40 12.07 4.29 -16.00
C HIS A 40 11.34 3.36 -16.97
N GLY A 41 10.11 3.69 -17.38
CA GLY A 41 9.31 2.88 -18.29
C GLY A 41 8.80 1.56 -17.68
N GLY A 42 8.93 1.40 -16.36
CA GLY A 42 8.51 0.21 -15.62
C GLY A 42 8.90 0.30 -14.15
N VAL A 43 8.43 -0.65 -13.35
CA VAL A 43 8.71 -0.72 -11.91
C VAL A 43 10.18 -1.03 -11.68
N VAL A 44 10.86 -0.20 -10.89
CA VAL A 44 12.23 -0.43 -10.43
C VAL A 44 12.18 -1.03 -9.02
N PRO A 45 12.53 -2.32 -8.82
CA PRO A 45 12.31 -3.01 -7.54
C PRO A 45 12.95 -2.32 -6.32
N GLU A 46 14.15 -1.77 -6.48
CA GLU A 46 14.84 -1.05 -5.39
C GLU A 46 14.13 0.26 -5.00
N LEU A 47 13.58 1.00 -5.98
CA LEU A 47 12.80 2.19 -5.69
C LEU A 47 11.48 1.83 -5.00
N ALA A 48 10.84 0.74 -5.44
CA ALA A 48 9.60 0.28 -4.85
C ALA A 48 9.76 -0.10 -3.38
N SER A 49 10.79 -0.88 -3.06
CA SER A 49 11.15 -1.25 -1.69
C SER A 49 11.32 -0.03 -0.78
N ARG A 50 12.01 1.01 -1.27
CA ARG A 50 12.22 2.27 -0.51
C ARG A 50 10.92 3.03 -0.29
N GLU A 51 10.07 3.11 -1.30
CA GLU A 51 8.78 3.78 -1.18
C GLU A 51 7.81 3.03 -0.26
N HIS A 52 7.87 1.69 -0.16
CA HIS A 52 7.11 0.96 0.86
C HIS A 52 7.49 1.38 2.28
N ILE A 53 8.78 1.47 2.58
CA ILE A 53 9.27 1.90 3.91
C ILE A 53 8.83 3.33 4.22
N LYS A 54 8.86 4.25 3.26
CA LYS A 54 8.44 5.64 3.46
C LYS A 54 6.95 5.78 3.70
N ASN A 55 6.14 5.00 2.98
CA ASN A 55 4.69 5.20 2.93
C ASN A 55 3.90 4.32 3.91
N ILE A 56 4.52 3.33 4.57
CA ILE A 56 3.80 2.39 5.43
C ILE A 56 3.08 3.07 6.60
N MET A 57 3.71 4.04 7.26
CA MET A 57 3.08 4.77 8.37
C MET A 57 1.91 5.61 7.87
N TYR A 58 2.09 6.29 6.72
CA TYR A 58 1.04 7.10 6.12
C TYR A 58 -0.22 6.29 5.84
N VAL A 59 -0.10 5.10 5.27
CA VAL A 59 -1.28 4.29 4.94
C VAL A 59 -1.92 3.63 6.15
N VAL A 60 -1.15 3.35 7.21
CA VAL A 60 -1.68 2.75 8.45
C VAL A 60 -2.40 3.79 9.32
N GLU A 61 -1.96 5.05 9.29
CA GLU A 61 -2.55 6.14 10.09
C GLU A 61 -3.68 6.90 9.39
N GLY A 62 -3.80 6.76 8.06
CA GLY A 62 -4.75 7.49 7.21
C GLY A 62 -6.19 6.99 7.21
#